data_AF-A0A0H3MNP4-F1
#
_entry.id   AF-A0A0H3MNP4-F1
#
_cell.length_a   1.000
_cell.length_b   1.000
_cell.length_c   1.000
_cell.angle_alpha   90.00
_cell.angle_beta   90.00
_cell.angle_gamma   90.00
#
_symmetry.space_group_name_H-M   'P 1'
#
loop_
_entity.id
_entity.type
_entity.pdbx_description
1 polymer ?
#
loop_
_entity_poly.entity_id
_entity_poly.type
_entity_poly.pdbx_seq_one_letter_code
_entity_poly.pdbx_strand_id
1 'polypeptide(L)'
;MRLFGKVAEFSAAFALFVLVVVTIGAVFMRYFIGQPLQWTEEMSGMLMIWVVMLGGVVAERDRAHLTIPFLMEMLPGKLRRVIAVLVALLSIALLLYMAWLGYRLAEMAQFKVTQILKVS
;
A
#
# COMPACT_ATOMS: atom_id res chain seq x y z
N MET A 1 -16.25 -11.51 -4.72
CA MET A 1 -15.65 -10.58 -3.74
C MET A 1 -14.70 -11.26 -2.74
N ARG A 2 -15.02 -12.44 -2.15
CA ARG A 2 -14.09 -13.14 -1.22
C ARG A 2 -12.79 -13.66 -1.86
N LEU A 3 -12.84 -14.07 -3.14
CA LEU A 3 -11.67 -14.59 -3.85
C LEU A 3 -10.62 -13.51 -4.12
N PHE A 4 -11.03 -12.35 -4.65
CA PHE A 4 -10.15 -11.19 -4.86
C PHE A 4 -9.45 -10.75 -3.56
N GLY A 5 -10.19 -10.71 -2.45
CA GLY A 5 -9.61 -10.38 -1.14
C GLY A 5 -8.56 -11.39 -0.68
N LYS A 6 -8.81 -12.69 -0.83
CA LYS A 6 -7.83 -13.74 -0.48
C LYS A 6 -6.59 -13.70 -1.35
N VAL A 7 -6.74 -13.41 -2.64
CA VAL A 7 -5.60 -13.26 -3.57
C VAL A 7 -4.77 -12.04 -3.17
N ALA A 8 -5.39 -10.89 -2.92
CA ALA A 8 -4.68 -9.69 -2.49
C ALA A 8 -3.93 -9.89 -1.17
N GLU A 9 -4.56 -10.58 -0.21
CA GLU A 9 -3.96 -10.92 1.08
C GLU A 9 -2.76 -11.85 0.93
N PHE A 10 -2.88 -12.92 0.14
CA PHE A 10 -1.77 -13.83 -0.14
C PHE A 10 -0.62 -13.10 -0.86
N SER A 11 -0.92 -12.28 -1.87
CA SER A 11 0.08 -11.49 -2.60
C SER A 11 0.79 -10.47 -1.69
N ALA A 12 0.07 -9.80 -0.79
CA ALA A 12 0.65 -8.87 0.18
C ALA A 12 1.58 -9.59 1.16
N ALA A 13 1.14 -10.73 1.70
CA ALA A 13 1.94 -11.54 2.61
C ALA A 13 3.19 -12.09 1.92
N PHE A 14 3.08 -12.53 0.66
CA PHE A 14 4.21 -12.99 -0.13
C PHE A 14 5.21 -11.87 -0.41
N ALA A 15 4.76 -10.69 -0.84
CA ALA A 15 5.63 -9.54 -1.06
C ALA A 15 6.36 -9.11 0.22
N LEU A 16 5.66 -9.13 1.37
CA LEU A 16 6.26 -8.85 2.67
C LEU A 16 7.30 -9.90 3.07
N PHE A 17 7.01 -11.18 2.84
CA PHE A 17 7.95 -12.26 3.10
C PHE A 17 9.23 -12.08 2.27
N VAL A 18 9.11 -11.79 0.97
CA VAL A 18 10.27 -11.54 0.10
C VAL A 18 11.06 -10.32 0.58
N LEU A 19 10.39 -9.23 0.97
CA LEU A 19 11.04 -8.04 1.54
C LEU A 19 11.87 -8.37 2.77
N VAL A 20 11.33 -9.17 3.70
CA VAL A 20 12.03 -9.62 4.91
C VAL A 20 13.25 -10.47 4.57
N VAL A 21 13.11 -11.42 3.64
CA VAL A 21 14.23 -12.28 3.22
C VAL A 21 15.35 -11.46 2.56
N VAL A 22 15.00 -10.53 1.68
CA VAL A 22 15.96 -9.64 0.99
C VAL A 22 16.69 -8.75 2.00
N THR A 23 15.98 -8.15 2.94
CA THR A 23 16.58 -7.28 3.98
C THR A 23 17.48 -8.06 4.93
N ILE A 24 17.08 -9.26 5.36
CA ILE A 24 17.96 -10.14 6.16
C ILE A 24 19.22 -10.51 5.38
N GLY A 25 19.08 -10.88 4.09
CA GLY A 25 20.22 -11.20 3.23
C GLY A 25 21.17 -10.01 3.05
N ALA A 26 20.63 -8.80 2.88
CA ALA A 26 21.40 -7.57 2.76
C ALA A 26 22.22 -7.28 4.02
N VAL A 27 21.59 -7.41 5.20
CA VAL A 27 22.24 -7.26 6.51
C VAL A 27 23.34 -8.32 6.66
N PHE A 28 23.03 -9.58 6.36
CA PHE A 28 24.01 -10.67 6.46
C PHE A 28 25.24 -10.42 5.59
N MET A 29 25.06 -10.08 4.31
CA MET A 29 26.18 -9.79 3.42
C MET A 29 27.01 -8.59 3.88
N ARG A 30 26.35 -7.56 4.43
CA ARG A 30 27.02 -6.36 4.93
C ARG A 30 27.91 -6.65 6.14
N TYR A 31 27.43 -7.44 7.10
CA TYR A 31 28.14 -7.64 8.37
C TYR A 31 29.03 -8.88 8.41
N PHE A 32 28.69 -9.95 7.68
CA PHE A 32 29.46 -11.21 7.71
C PHE A 32 30.39 -11.38 6.51
N ILE A 33 29.95 -10.95 5.32
CA ILE A 33 30.73 -11.11 4.07
C ILE A 33 31.52 -9.84 3.75
N GLY A 34 31.12 -8.68 4.31
CA GLY A 34 31.76 -7.39 4.09
C GLY A 34 31.47 -6.78 2.70
N GLN A 35 30.57 -7.38 1.91
CA GLN A 35 30.16 -6.87 0.60
C GLN A 35 28.67 -6.48 0.61
N PRO A 36 28.34 -5.18 0.74
CA PRO A 36 26.95 -4.75 0.74
C PRO A 36 26.33 -4.87 -0.65
N LEU A 37 25.20 -5.59 -0.75
CA LEU A 37 24.43 -5.73 -1.99
C LEU A 37 23.59 -4.48 -2.24
N GLN A 38 24.11 -3.52 -3.01
CA GLN A 38 23.42 -2.25 -3.24
C GLN A 38 22.04 -2.41 -3.90
N TRP A 39 21.83 -3.42 -4.75
CA TRP A 39 20.53 -3.67 -5.40
C TRP A 39 19.39 -4.03 -4.43
N THR A 40 19.73 -4.49 -3.22
CA THR A 40 18.73 -4.86 -2.21
C THR A 40 17.98 -3.65 -1.66
N GLU A 41 18.60 -2.46 -1.67
CA GLU A 41 17.97 -1.21 -1.25
C GLU A 41 16.85 -0.81 -2.23
N GLU A 42 17.13 -0.87 -3.54
CA GLU A 42 16.14 -0.62 -4.58
C GLU A 42 14.99 -1.63 -4.54
N MET A 43 15.30 -2.93 -4.39
CA MET A 43 14.28 -3.97 -4.26
C MET A 43 13.41 -3.81 -3.04
N SER A 44 14.00 -3.45 -1.90
CA SER A 44 13.24 -3.24 -0.68
C SER A 44 12.26 -2.08 -0.83
N GLY A 45 12.68 -1.00 -1.50
CA GLY A 45 11.80 0.12 -1.85
C GLY A 45 10.63 -0.31 -2.75
N MET A 46 10.90 -1.06 -3.82
CA MET A 46 9.86 -1.55 -4.73
C MET A 46 8.87 -2.49 -4.03
N LEU A 47 9.37 -3.44 -3.25
CA LEU A 47 8.52 -4.38 -2.51
C LEU A 47 7.67 -3.65 -1.45
N MET A 48 8.23 -2.62 -0.80
CA MET A 48 7.47 -1.83 0.17
C MET A 48 6.29 -1.10 -0.48
N ILE A 49 6.44 -0.57 -1.70
CA ILE A 49 5.32 0.01 -2.46
C ILE A 49 4.21 -1.03 -2.65
N TRP A 50 4.55 -2.24 -3.11
CA TRP A 50 3.57 -3.30 -3.33
C TRP A 50 2.90 -3.78 -2.04
N VAL A 51 3.66 -3.91 -0.95
CA VAL A 51 3.11 -4.27 0.37
C VAL A 51 2.13 -3.21 0.84
N VAL A 52 2.44 -1.92 0.70
CA VAL A 52 1.54 -0.82 1.09
C VAL A 52 0.28 -0.81 0.23
N MET A 53 0.41 -0.97 -1.10
CA MET A 53 -0.73 -0.98 -2.02
C MET A 53 -1.66 -2.17 -1.77
N LEU A 54 -1.12 -3.39 -1.69
CA LEU A 54 -1.92 -4.60 -1.46
C LEU A 54 -2.43 -4.69 -0.02
N GLY A 55 -1.60 -4.30 0.95
CA GLY A 55 -1.98 -4.23 2.37
C GLY A 55 -3.10 -3.22 2.63
N GLY A 56 -3.11 -2.09 1.92
CA GLY A 56 -4.21 -1.12 1.97
C GLY A 56 -5.55 -1.71 1.53
N VAL A 57 -5.56 -2.54 0.47
CA VAL A 57 -6.78 -3.23 0.02
C VAL A 57 -7.30 -4.20 1.10
N VAL A 58 -6.40 -4.92 1.77
CA VAL A 58 -6.76 -5.84 2.87
C VAL A 58 -7.27 -5.07 4.08
N ALA A 59 -6.60 -3.98 4.48
CA ALA A 59 -7.00 -3.14 5.60
C ALA A 59 -8.38 -2.51 5.39
N GLU A 60 -8.67 -2.06 4.16
CA GLU A 60 -9.97 -1.48 3.82
C GLU A 60 -11.08 -2.54 3.81
N ARG A 61 -10.78 -3.76 3.34
CA ARG A 61 -11.71 -4.91 3.40
C ARG A 61 -12.14 -5.20 4.84
N ASP A 62 -11.20 -5.14 5.77
CA ASP A 62 -11.45 -5.43 7.18
C ASP A 62 -12.14 -4.24 7.90
N ARG A 63 -12.60 -3.23 7.14
CA ARG A 63 -13.30 -2.02 7.62
C ARG A 63 -12.54 -1.33 8.74
N ALA A 64 -11.22 -1.31 8.65
CA ALA A 64 -10.36 -0.57 9.56
C ALA A 64 -10.41 0.95 9.33
N HIS A 65 -11.26 1.45 8.41
CA HIS A 65 -11.62 2.85 8.36
C HIS A 65 -12.14 3.28 9.73
N LEU A 66 -11.31 4.05 10.46
CA LEU A 66 -11.57 4.60 11.78
C LEU A 66 -12.89 5.38 11.75
N THR A 67 -13.98 4.65 11.99
CA THR A 67 -15.29 5.24 12.20
C THR A 67 -15.33 5.60 13.68
N ILE A 68 -15.88 6.76 14.02
CA ILE A 68 -16.22 7.10 15.40
C ILE A 68 -17.69 6.71 15.59
N PRO A 69 -18.01 5.43 15.88
CA PRO A 69 -19.39 4.95 15.93
C PRO A 69 -20.21 5.72 16.97
N PHE A 70 -19.57 6.11 18.08
CA PHE A 70 -20.19 6.91 19.14
C PHE A 70 -20.77 8.24 18.64
N LEU A 71 -20.05 8.94 17.76
CA LEU A 71 -20.53 10.21 17.21
C LEU A 71 -21.72 9.99 16.25
N MET A 72 -21.73 8.88 15.50
CA MET A 72 -22.84 8.52 14.61
C MET A 72 -24.11 8.08 15.35
N GLU A 73 -23.98 7.52 16.55
CA GLU A 73 -25.10 7.06 17.38
C GLU A 73 -25.83 8.20 18.09
N MET A 74 -25.16 9.33 18.35
CA MET A 74 -25.76 10.51 18.97
C MET A 74 -26.60 11.38 18.00
N LEU A 75 -26.55 11.09 16.69
CA LEU A 75 -27.20 11.89 15.65
C LEU A 75 -28.61 11.38 15.30
N PRO A 76 -29.59 12.27 15.04
CA PRO A 76 -30.90 11.88 14.55
C PRO A 76 -30.80 11.18 13.18
N GLY A 77 -31.64 10.16 12.93
CA GLY A 77 -31.47 9.22 11.82
C GLY A 77 -31.35 9.84 10.41
N LYS A 78 -31.98 10.99 10.15
CA LYS A 78 -31.84 11.73 8.88
C LYS A 78 -30.42 12.31 8.73
N LEU A 79 -29.87 12.89 9.78
CA LEU A 79 -28.55 13.54 9.77
C LEU A 79 -27.42 12.50 9.69
N ARG A 80 -27.58 11.35 10.36
CA ARG A 80 -26.67 10.20 10.22
C ARG A 80 -26.54 9.74 8.76
N ARG A 81 -27.64 9.68 8.03
CA ARG A 81 -27.64 9.24 6.62
C ARG A 81 -26.95 10.25 5.70
N VAL A 82 -27.18 11.54 5.91
CA VAL A 82 -26.52 12.62 5.15
C VAL A 82 -25.01 12.59 5.38
N ILE A 83 -24.57 12.51 6.64
CA ILE A 83 -23.14 12.46 6.98
C ILE A 83 -22.48 11.20 6.40
N ALA A 84 -23.12 10.04 6.49
CA ALA A 84 -22.59 8.81 5.91
C ALA A 84 -22.38 8.93 4.39
N VAL A 85 -23.33 9.55 3.67
CA VAL A 85 -23.20 9.79 2.22
C VAL A 85 -22.09 10.79 1.93
N LEU A 86 -21.97 11.87 2.71
CA LEU A 86 -20.90 12.86 2.55
C LEU A 86 -19.50 12.25 2.76
N VAL A 87 -19.33 11.43 3.80
CA VAL A 87 -18.07 10.73 4.06
C VAL A 87 -17.75 9.79 2.91
N ALA A 88 -18.72 9.00 2.44
CA ALA A 88 -18.52 8.12 1.30
C ALA A 88 -18.10 8.88 0.03
N LEU A 89 -18.75 10.02 -0.27
CA LEU A 89 -18.37 10.88 -1.39
C LEU A 89 -16.96 11.44 -1.24
N LEU A 90 -16.59 11.88 -0.03
CA LEU A 90 -15.26 12.41 0.24
C LEU A 90 -14.18 11.32 0.12
N SER A 91 -14.44 10.11 0.61
CA SER A 91 -13.55 8.96 0.44
C SER A 91 -13.36 8.62 -1.04
N ILE A 92 -14.44 8.61 -1.83
CA ILE A 92 -14.35 8.38 -3.29
C ILE A 92 -13.53 9.48 -3.96
N ALA A 93 -13.77 10.75 -3.62
CA ALA A 93 -13.02 11.87 -4.18
C ALA A 93 -11.52 11.79 -3.83
N LEU A 94 -11.19 11.44 -2.59
CA LEU A 94 -9.81 11.24 -2.15
C LEU A 94 -9.14 10.08 -2.93
N LEU A 95 -9.82 8.95 -3.05
CA LEU A 95 -9.31 7.79 -3.78
C LEU A 95 -9.06 8.10 -5.27
N LEU A 96 -9.99 8.84 -5.91
CA LEU A 96 -9.81 9.30 -7.30
C LEU A 96 -8.63 10.26 -7.43
N TYR A 97 -8.46 11.18 -6.49
CA TYR A 97 -7.33 12.10 -6.48
C TYR A 97 -5.99 11.36 -6.31
N MET A 98 -5.93 10.38 -5.40
CA MET A 98 -4.75 9.54 -5.22
C MET A 98 -4.44 8.71 -6.47
N ALA A 99 -5.47 8.14 -7.12
CA ALA A 99 -5.31 7.39 -8.36
C ALA A 99 -4.77 8.28 -9.49
N TRP A 100 -5.28 9.51 -9.62
CA TRP A 100 -4.77 10.48 -10.60
C TRP A 100 -3.33 10.89 -10.34
N LEU A 101 -2.99 11.17 -9.08
CA LEU A 101 -1.61 11.47 -8.67
C LEU A 101 -0.67 10.31 -8.99
N GLY A 102 -1.09 9.08 -8.66
CA GLY A 102 -0.35 7.85 -8.95
C GLY A 102 -0.11 7.65 -10.44
N TYR A 103 -1.13 7.89 -11.28
CA TYR A 103 -1.01 7.85 -12.73
C TYR A 103 0.01 8.88 -13.25
N ARG A 104 -0.07 10.13 -12.78
CA ARG A 104 0.87 11.20 -13.16
C ARG A 104 2.30 10.87 -12.74
N LEU A 105 2.48 10.31 -11.55
CA LEU A 105 3.77 9.86 -11.05
C LEU A 105 4.35 8.74 -11.91
N ALA A 106 3.52 7.76 -12.29
CA ALA A 106 3.91 6.66 -13.17
C ALA A 106 4.31 7.18 -14.56
N GLU A 107 3.55 8.12 -15.12
CA GLU A 107 3.88 8.77 -16.39
C GLU A 107 5.21 9.53 -16.31
N MET A 108 5.49 10.25 -15.22
CA MET A 108 6.77 10.93 -15.04
C MET A 108 7.93 9.97 -14.80
N ALA A 109 7.66 8.81 -14.21
CA ALA A 109 8.67 7.81 -13.86
C ALA A 109 8.92 6.79 -14.98
N GLN A 110 8.13 6.77 -16.07
CA GLN A 110 8.21 5.74 -17.11
C GLN A 110 9.57 5.65 -17.83
N PHE A 111 10.40 6.69 -17.77
CA PHE A 111 11.75 6.71 -18.33
C PHE A 111 12.84 6.71 -17.25
N LYS A 112 12.48 6.57 -15.96
CA LYS A 112 13.44 6.52 -14.85
C LYS A 112 13.89 5.08 -14.62
N VAL A 113 15.09 4.79 -15.09
CA VAL A 113 15.75 3.53 -14.81
C VAL A 113 16.33 3.53 -13.39
N THR A 114 16.19 2.42 -12.67
CA THR A 114 16.88 2.16 -11.41
C THR A 114 18.40 2.27 -11.55
N GLN A 115 19.06 2.81 -10.53
CA GLN A 115 20.49 3.17 -10.59
C GLN A 115 21.37 1.92 -10.68
N ILE A 116 20.99 0.85 -9.98
CA ILE A 116 21.81 -0.35 -9.85
C ILE A 116 21.26 -1.49 -10.70
N LEU A 117 19.96 -1.74 -10.61
CA LEU A 117 19.32 -2.85 -11.32
C LEU A 117 19.12 -2.60 -12.82
N LYS A 118 19.18 -1.34 -13.25
CA LYS A 118 18.98 -0.91 -14.64
C LYS A 118 17.64 -1.37 -15.24
N VAL A 119 16.64 -1.60 -14.40
CA VAL A 119 15.27 -1.90 -14.78
C VAL A 119 14.48 -0.59 -14.80
N SER A 120 13.69 -0.39 -15.86
CA SER A 120 12.80 0.77 -16.06
C SER A 120 11.54 0.70 -15.21
#